data_AF-A0A950R0M0-F1
#
_entry.id   AF-A0A950R0M0-F1
#
_cell.length_a   1.000
_cell.length_b   1.000
_cell.length_c   1.000
_cell.angle_alpha   90.00
_cell.angle_beta   90.00
_cell.angle_gamma   90.00
#
_symmetry.space_group_name_H-M   'P 1'
#
loop_
_entity.id
_entity.type
_entity.pdbx_description
1 polymer ?
#
loop_
_entity_poly.entity_id
_entity_poly.type
_entity_poly.pdbx_seq_one_letter_code
_entity_poly.pdbx_strand_id
1 'polypeptide(L)'
;MIRRLLIRPGAIGDFIVSLPALESLRAGYTEIWCAEQNVPLAWCADRARSIVSAGLDRLGITHADDVIERLRGFDSIVSWYGSNRPDFRELVAAIGLPFTFLPALPQDGAAHAVDFYNSQARALTGMSPSRFPRIRVPPAKRTFAAIHPFASRPSKRAPIQLFERIAFQLSKSMPVDWLCGPEEHLEGAIRIENLYELAVFLSRARVYAGNDSGITHLAAAAGAPVIAFFRESDPRVWAPRGPAAYVVRWP
;
A
#
# COMPACT_ATOMS: atom_id res chain seq x y z
N MET A 1 24.48 15.99 -1.44
CA MET A 1 23.51 15.08 -0.81
C MET A 1 22.67 14.47 -1.92
N ILE A 2 22.56 13.14 -2.03
CA ILE A 2 21.80 12.49 -3.12
C ILE A 2 20.31 12.82 -2.98
N ARG A 3 19.72 13.31 -4.07
CA ARG A 3 18.27 13.52 -4.27
C ARG A 3 17.72 12.32 -5.02
N ARG A 4 16.88 11.53 -4.36
CA ARG A 4 16.29 10.31 -4.94
C ARG A 4 14.78 10.46 -5.12
N LEU A 5 14.28 9.98 -6.25
CA LEU A 5 12.87 9.78 -6.50
C LEU A 5 12.57 8.28 -6.46
N LEU A 6 11.51 7.89 -5.74
CA LEU A 6 10.95 6.54 -5.76
C LEU A 6 9.57 6.60 -6.42
N ILE A 7 9.34 5.82 -7.46
CA ILE A 7 8.05 5.80 -8.19
C ILE A 7 7.36 4.47 -7.96
N ARG A 8 6.28 4.49 -7.18
CA ARG A 8 5.52 3.31 -6.77
C ARG A 8 4.04 3.43 -7.16
N PRO A 9 3.64 2.94 -8.34
CA PRO A 9 2.23 2.84 -8.70
C PRO A 9 1.57 1.69 -7.93
N GLY A 10 0.27 1.47 -8.14
CA GLY A 10 -0.45 0.31 -7.63
C GLY A 10 -1.51 0.64 -6.59
N ALA A 11 -2.24 -0.39 -6.15
CA ALA A 11 -3.31 -0.25 -5.18
C ALA A 11 -2.77 0.01 -3.76
N ILE A 12 -3.69 0.17 -2.80
CA ILE A 12 -3.34 0.42 -1.40
C ILE A 12 -2.49 -0.74 -0.83
N GLY A 13 -2.91 -1.99 -1.04
CA GLY A 13 -2.20 -3.17 -0.54
C GLY A 13 -0.77 -3.26 -1.09
N ASP A 14 -0.62 -3.07 -2.41
CA ASP A 14 0.65 -3.02 -3.14
C ASP A 14 1.63 -2.00 -2.55
N PHE A 15 1.14 -0.80 -2.26
CA PHE A 15 1.93 0.27 -1.67
C PHE A 15 2.38 -0.10 -0.26
N ILE A 16 1.46 -0.59 0.57
CA ILE A 16 1.74 -0.97 1.96
C ILE A 16 2.78 -2.08 2.04
N VAL A 17 2.66 -3.15 1.25
CA VAL A 17 3.63 -4.25 1.29
C VAL A 17 5.03 -3.83 0.79
N SER A 18 5.11 -2.72 0.03
CA SER A 18 6.39 -2.14 -0.41
C SER A 18 7.00 -1.11 0.57
N LEU A 19 6.27 -0.69 1.62
CA LEU A 19 6.75 0.34 2.56
C LEU A 19 8.13 0.05 3.17
N PRO A 20 8.46 -1.17 3.64
CA PRO A 20 9.79 -1.44 4.18
C PRO A 20 10.91 -1.25 3.15
N ALA A 21 10.66 -1.66 1.90
CA ALA A 21 11.58 -1.45 0.79
C ALA A 21 11.77 0.04 0.51
N LEU A 22 10.67 0.81 0.42
CA LEU A 22 10.71 2.27 0.22
C LEU A 22 11.50 2.98 1.33
N GLU A 23 11.27 2.62 2.60
CA GLU A 23 12.01 3.18 3.74
C GLU A 23 13.52 2.90 3.64
N SER A 24 13.89 1.67 3.25
CA SER A 24 15.31 1.30 3.10
C SER A 24 16.03 1.96 1.91
N LEU A 25 15.26 2.47 0.93
CA LEU A 25 15.79 3.12 -0.27
C LEU A 25 15.97 4.63 -0.11
N ARG A 26 15.65 5.19 1.06
CA ARG A 26 15.83 6.62 1.32
C ARG A 26 17.27 7.07 1.05
N ALA A 27 17.38 8.27 0.51
CA ALA A 27 18.63 9.03 0.38
C ALA A 27 18.55 10.28 1.26
N GLY A 28 19.53 11.19 1.11
CA GLY A 28 19.53 12.41 1.90
C GLY A 28 18.35 13.35 1.62
N TYR A 29 17.84 13.36 0.37
CA TYR A 29 16.49 13.82 0.05
C TYR A 29 15.77 12.72 -0.72
N THR A 30 14.54 12.40 -0.32
CA THR A 30 13.71 11.37 -0.92
C THR A 30 12.33 11.92 -1.24
N GLU A 31 11.92 11.83 -2.50
CA GLU A 31 10.55 12.07 -2.93
C GLU A 31 9.88 10.75 -3.35
N ILE A 32 8.61 10.55 -3.03
CA ILE A 32 7.81 9.40 -3.49
C ILE A 32 6.69 9.88 -4.41
N TRP A 33 6.62 9.30 -5.62
CA TRP A 33 5.46 9.44 -6.51
C TRP A 33 4.65 8.15 -6.52
N CYS A 34 3.38 8.22 -6.12
CA CYS A 34 2.51 7.05 -6.02
C CYS A 34 1.08 7.32 -6.52
N ALA A 35 0.18 6.35 -6.40
CA ALA A 35 -1.24 6.59 -6.59
C ALA A 35 -1.75 7.66 -5.59
N GLU A 36 -2.71 8.48 -6.01
CA GLU A 36 -3.17 9.65 -5.24
C GLU A 36 -3.63 9.29 -3.83
N GLN A 37 -4.46 8.25 -3.71
CA GLN A 37 -4.95 7.74 -2.43
C GLN A 37 -3.83 7.31 -1.48
N ASN A 38 -2.66 6.91 -2.00
CA ASN A 38 -1.53 6.43 -1.20
C ASN A 38 -0.60 7.55 -0.71
N VAL A 39 -0.73 8.78 -1.23
CA VAL A 39 0.15 9.91 -0.87
C VAL A 39 0.21 10.14 0.64
N PRO A 40 -0.91 10.11 1.41
CA PRO A 40 -0.86 10.27 2.86
C PRO A 40 -0.09 9.16 3.60
N LEU A 41 0.13 8.01 2.97
CA LEU A 41 0.83 6.86 3.57
C LEU A 41 2.34 6.91 3.38
N ALA A 42 2.86 7.80 2.52
CA ALA A 42 4.27 7.92 2.17
C ALA A 42 5.12 8.65 3.22
N TRP A 43 4.89 8.35 4.51
CA TRP A 43 5.49 9.05 5.65
C TRP A 43 7.02 8.97 5.71
N CYS A 44 7.64 8.01 5.02
CA CYS A 44 9.09 7.82 5.02
C CYS A 44 9.83 8.77 4.05
N ALA A 45 9.13 9.53 3.21
CA ALA A 45 9.74 10.49 2.29
C ALA A 45 9.74 11.92 2.84
N ASP A 46 10.67 12.73 2.36
CA ASP A 46 10.69 14.17 2.63
C ASP A 46 9.55 14.89 1.89
N ARG A 47 9.12 14.31 0.76
CA ARG A 47 7.94 14.76 0.00
C ARG A 47 7.24 13.59 -0.67
N ALA A 48 5.92 13.68 -0.79
CA ALA A 48 5.12 12.73 -1.56
C ALA A 48 4.15 13.46 -2.50
N ARG A 49 3.89 12.88 -3.67
CA ARG A 49 2.94 13.40 -4.67
C ARG A 49 2.25 12.27 -5.40
N SER A 50 1.08 12.56 -5.99
CA SER A 50 0.47 11.60 -6.91
C SER A 50 1.22 11.60 -8.24
N ILE A 51 1.33 10.44 -8.89
CA ILE A 51 1.92 10.27 -10.23
C ILE A 51 1.26 11.22 -11.23
N VAL A 52 -0.07 11.38 -11.14
CA VAL A 52 -0.87 12.28 -11.98
C VAL A 52 -0.50 13.75 -11.73
N SER A 53 -0.46 14.20 -10.47
CA SER A 53 -0.06 15.58 -10.14
C SER A 53 1.40 15.87 -10.49
N ALA A 54 2.24 14.83 -10.55
CA ALA A 54 3.62 14.93 -11.00
C ALA A 54 3.73 15.02 -12.53
N GLY A 55 2.67 14.69 -13.27
CA GLY A 55 2.61 14.70 -14.74
C GLY A 55 3.34 13.54 -15.40
N LEU A 56 3.74 12.51 -14.65
CA LEU A 56 4.54 11.40 -15.20
C LEU A 56 3.77 10.62 -16.27
N ASP A 57 2.45 10.56 -16.17
CA ASP A 57 1.53 9.96 -17.14
C ASP A 57 1.54 10.67 -18.50
N ARG A 58 1.93 11.94 -18.56
CA ARG A 58 2.08 12.71 -19.81
C ARG A 58 3.33 12.31 -20.59
N LEU A 59 4.34 11.75 -19.93
CA LEU A 59 5.64 11.47 -20.55
C LEU A 59 5.51 10.39 -21.63
N GLY A 60 5.83 10.75 -22.87
CA GLY A 60 5.69 9.89 -24.05
C GLY A 60 4.31 9.91 -24.70
N ILE A 61 3.41 10.79 -24.26
CA ILE A 61 2.07 10.97 -24.85
C ILE A 61 1.86 12.42 -25.30
N THR A 62 2.22 13.40 -24.47
CA THR A 62 2.08 14.83 -24.75
C THR A 62 3.36 15.59 -24.41
N HIS A 63 3.43 16.88 -24.76
CA HIS A 63 4.53 17.75 -24.34
C HIS A 63 4.65 17.77 -22.80
N ALA A 64 5.84 17.44 -22.30
CA ALA A 64 6.09 17.21 -20.88
C ALA A 64 7.47 17.72 -20.43
N ASP A 65 7.94 18.83 -21.04
CA ASP A 65 9.25 19.42 -20.74
C ASP A 65 9.39 19.79 -19.26
N ASP A 66 8.31 20.26 -18.64
CA ASP A 66 8.22 20.55 -17.21
C ASP A 66 8.46 19.31 -16.33
N VAL A 67 7.99 18.15 -16.79
CA VAL A 67 8.16 16.86 -16.10
C VAL A 67 9.59 16.35 -16.29
N ILE A 68 10.14 16.46 -17.50
CA ILE A 68 11.52 16.08 -17.80
C ILE A 68 12.50 16.90 -16.97
N GLU A 69 12.32 18.22 -16.92
CA GLU A 69 13.15 19.12 -16.10
C GLU A 69 13.09 18.73 -14.62
N ARG A 70 11.90 18.43 -14.10
CA ARG A 70 11.73 17.95 -12.73
C ARG A 70 12.46 16.63 -12.49
N LEU A 71 12.35 15.67 -13.42
CA LEU A 71 13.03 14.38 -13.32
C LEU A 71 14.56 14.53 -13.36
N ARG A 72 15.08 15.46 -14.17
CA ARG A 72 16.52 15.80 -14.21
C ARG A 72 17.04 16.37 -12.89
N GLY A 73 16.16 16.90 -12.03
CA GLY A 73 16.51 17.38 -10.69
C GLY A 73 16.79 16.29 -9.65
N PHE A 74 16.72 15.01 -10.02
CA PHE A 74 17.05 13.87 -9.16
C PHE A 74 18.33 13.19 -9.64
N ASP A 75 19.22 12.84 -8.71
CA ASP A 75 20.44 12.09 -9.00
C ASP A 75 20.16 10.59 -9.25
N SER A 76 19.03 10.10 -8.76
CA SER A 76 18.64 8.69 -8.82
C SER A 76 17.13 8.55 -8.84
N ILE A 77 16.59 7.76 -9.77
CA ILE A 77 15.16 7.46 -9.86
C ILE A 77 14.98 5.95 -9.80
N VAL A 78 14.35 5.42 -8.76
CA VAL A 78 14.02 3.99 -8.66
C VAL A 78 12.53 3.82 -8.94
N SER A 79 12.18 3.04 -9.94
CA SER A 79 10.82 3.00 -10.48
C SER A 79 10.28 1.58 -10.62
N TRP A 80 9.15 1.32 -9.97
CA TRP A 80 8.27 0.19 -10.30
C TRP A 80 7.25 0.55 -11.39
N TYR A 81 7.14 1.83 -11.73
CA TYR A 81 6.37 2.30 -12.87
C TYR A 81 7.14 2.04 -14.18
N GLY A 82 6.42 1.68 -15.24
CA GLY A 82 7.00 1.47 -16.56
C GLY A 82 7.80 0.18 -16.72
N SER A 83 7.79 -0.73 -15.72
CA SER A 83 8.52 -2.01 -15.80
C SER A 83 8.14 -2.83 -17.04
N ASN A 84 6.86 -2.74 -17.44
CA ASN A 84 6.28 -3.42 -18.60
C ASN A 84 5.93 -2.46 -19.75
N ARG A 85 6.58 -1.28 -19.81
CA ARG A 85 6.37 -0.28 -20.88
C ARG A 85 7.69 -0.02 -21.63
N PRO A 86 8.03 -0.81 -22.67
CA PRO A 86 9.30 -0.69 -23.37
C PRO A 86 9.51 0.73 -23.94
N ASP A 87 8.51 1.30 -24.60
CA ASP A 87 8.58 2.65 -25.18
C ASP A 87 8.91 3.73 -24.15
N PHE A 88 8.34 3.63 -22.94
CA PHE A 88 8.64 4.56 -21.85
C PHE A 88 10.10 4.42 -21.39
N ARG A 89 10.62 3.19 -21.32
CA ARG A 89 12.01 2.91 -20.91
C ARG A 89 13.01 3.42 -21.96
N GLU A 90 12.72 3.21 -23.23
CA GLU A 90 13.51 3.73 -24.35
C GLU A 90 13.52 5.25 -24.35
N LEU A 91 12.34 5.87 -24.17
CA LEU A 91 12.23 7.33 -24.07
C LEU A 91 13.12 7.88 -22.97
N VAL A 92 12.97 7.41 -21.73
CA VAL A 92 13.74 7.96 -20.59
C VAL A 92 15.24 7.69 -20.72
N ALA A 93 15.63 6.58 -21.36
CA ALA A 93 17.02 6.26 -21.66
C ALA A 93 17.60 7.21 -22.72
N ALA A 94 16.85 7.49 -23.79
CA ALA A 94 17.27 8.38 -24.87
C ALA A 94 17.51 9.82 -24.38
N ILE A 95 16.74 10.28 -23.40
CA ILE A 95 16.90 11.61 -22.78
C ILE A 95 17.84 11.61 -21.56
N GLY A 96 18.48 10.48 -21.25
CA GLY A 96 19.52 10.35 -20.23
C GLY A 96 19.06 10.50 -18.79
N LEU A 97 17.82 10.13 -18.46
CA LEU A 97 17.32 10.19 -17.07
C LEU A 97 17.85 9.01 -16.23
N PRO A 98 18.18 9.21 -14.94
CA PRO A 98 18.84 8.22 -14.10
C PRO A 98 17.87 7.17 -13.52
N PHE A 99 17.11 6.49 -14.38
CA PHE A 99 16.14 5.47 -13.98
C PHE A 99 16.79 4.11 -13.71
N THR A 100 16.39 3.51 -12.60
CA THR A 100 16.56 2.09 -12.28
C THR A 100 15.17 1.47 -12.20
N PHE A 101 14.85 0.58 -13.15
CA PHE A 101 13.55 -0.08 -13.21
C PHE A 101 13.54 -1.37 -12.40
N LEU A 102 12.47 -1.55 -11.63
CA LEU A 102 12.23 -2.75 -10.82
C LEU A 102 10.91 -3.42 -11.25
N PRO A 103 10.82 -4.77 -11.23
CA PRO A 103 9.57 -5.46 -11.51
C PRO A 103 8.45 -5.08 -10.54
N ALA A 104 7.28 -4.71 -11.07
CA ALA A 104 6.18 -4.12 -10.31
C ALA A 104 5.42 -5.08 -9.38
N LEU A 105 5.40 -6.37 -9.69
CA LEU A 105 4.63 -7.40 -8.97
C LEU A 105 5.45 -8.70 -8.87
N PRO A 106 5.26 -9.49 -7.80
CA PRO A 106 5.83 -10.83 -7.71
C PRO A 106 5.25 -11.73 -8.82
N GLN A 107 6.08 -12.63 -9.34
CA GLN A 107 5.64 -13.68 -10.28
C GLN A 107 4.83 -14.76 -9.54
N ASP A 108 4.03 -15.53 -10.28
CA ASP A 108 3.24 -16.62 -9.69
C ASP A 108 4.13 -17.65 -9.00
N GLY A 109 3.76 -18.02 -7.76
CA GLY A 109 4.55 -18.94 -6.92
C GLY A 109 5.79 -18.32 -6.24
N ALA A 110 6.01 -17.00 -6.37
CA ALA A 110 7.13 -16.31 -5.75
C ALA A 110 7.00 -16.17 -4.22
N ALA A 111 8.10 -15.72 -3.60
CA ALA A 111 8.13 -15.30 -2.20
C ALA A 111 7.05 -14.24 -1.91
N HIS A 112 6.67 -14.14 -0.64
CA HIS A 112 5.70 -13.16 -0.16
C HIS A 112 6.01 -11.74 -0.68
N ALA A 113 4.98 -10.95 -1.02
CA ALA A 113 5.13 -9.65 -1.69
C ALA A 113 6.12 -8.70 -0.97
N VAL A 114 6.03 -8.60 0.36
CA VAL A 114 7.03 -7.86 1.17
C VAL A 114 8.47 -8.34 0.94
N ASP A 115 8.70 -9.66 0.93
CA ASP A 115 10.04 -10.22 0.73
C ASP A 115 10.52 -9.98 -0.72
N PHE A 116 9.61 -9.99 -1.69
CA PHE A 116 9.88 -9.63 -3.08
C PHE A 116 10.41 -8.18 -3.19
N TYR A 117 9.68 -7.18 -2.67
CA TYR A 117 10.14 -5.79 -2.72
C TYR A 117 11.41 -5.57 -1.89
N ASN A 118 11.53 -6.22 -0.73
CA ASN A 118 12.71 -6.12 0.11
C ASN A 118 13.97 -6.69 -0.56
N SER A 119 13.83 -7.76 -1.35
CA SER A 119 14.96 -8.34 -2.07
C SER A 119 15.52 -7.38 -3.13
N GLN A 120 14.64 -6.65 -3.82
CA GLN A 120 15.02 -5.61 -4.78
C GLN A 120 15.72 -4.43 -4.10
N ALA A 121 15.16 -3.92 -3.00
CA ALA A 121 15.78 -2.83 -2.26
C ALA A 121 17.16 -3.23 -1.70
N ARG A 122 17.27 -4.43 -1.13
CA ARG A 122 18.54 -4.99 -0.63
C ARG A 122 19.59 -5.12 -1.73
N ALA A 123 19.20 -5.48 -2.96
CA ALA A 123 20.14 -5.54 -4.08
C ALA A 123 20.74 -4.17 -4.43
N LEU A 124 20.01 -3.08 -4.17
CA LEU A 124 20.47 -1.71 -4.44
C LEU A 124 21.24 -1.07 -3.29
N THR A 125 20.93 -1.43 -2.04
CA THR A 125 21.47 -0.74 -0.85
C THR A 125 22.34 -1.61 0.04
N GLY A 126 22.29 -2.94 -0.10
CA GLY A 126 22.87 -3.90 0.84
C GLY A 126 22.13 -3.98 2.19
N MET A 127 21.14 -3.13 2.45
CA MET A 127 20.39 -3.11 3.70
C MET A 127 19.34 -4.22 3.71
N SER A 128 19.05 -4.76 4.89
CA SER A 128 17.98 -5.75 5.09
C SER A 128 16.72 -5.05 5.64
N PRO A 129 15.66 -4.83 4.83
CA PRO A 129 14.49 -4.12 5.29
C PRO A 129 13.62 -4.97 6.22
N SER A 130 12.77 -4.31 7.01
CA SER A 130 11.79 -4.99 7.88
C SER A 130 10.86 -5.90 7.06
N ARG A 131 10.54 -7.08 7.61
CA ARG A 131 9.52 -7.98 7.02
C ARG A 131 8.08 -7.54 7.32
N PHE A 132 7.90 -6.52 8.15
CA PHE A 132 6.60 -6.00 8.58
C PHE A 132 6.42 -4.55 8.11
N PRO A 133 5.49 -4.30 7.18
CA PRO A 133 5.01 -2.95 6.88
C PRO A 133 4.53 -2.24 8.14
N ARG A 134 4.83 -0.95 8.27
CA ARG A 134 4.40 -0.13 9.39
C ARG A 134 4.00 1.26 8.92
N ILE A 135 2.92 1.78 9.50
CA ILE A 135 2.52 3.18 9.40
C ILE A 135 2.69 3.79 10.78
N ARG A 136 3.43 4.90 10.85
CA ARG A 136 3.66 5.61 12.12
C ARG A 136 2.38 6.36 12.50
N VAL A 137 1.70 5.88 13.53
CA VAL A 137 0.49 6.49 14.08
C VAL A 137 0.73 6.84 15.56
N PRO A 138 0.06 7.86 16.11
CA PRO A 138 0.14 8.17 17.52
C PRO A 138 -0.28 6.97 18.39
N PRO A 139 0.36 6.73 19.55
CA PRO A 139 -0.09 5.71 20.48
C PRO A 139 -1.52 5.97 20.94
N ALA A 140 -2.37 4.95 20.92
CA ALA A 140 -3.75 5.07 21.34
C ALA A 140 -4.25 3.80 22.04
N LYS A 141 -5.20 3.97 22.96
CA LYS A 141 -5.92 2.83 23.57
C LYS A 141 -6.80 2.18 22.51
N ARG A 142 -6.84 0.84 22.53
CA ARG A 142 -7.73 0.07 21.65
C ARG A 142 -9.09 -0.12 22.29
N THR A 143 -10.16 0.34 21.62
CA THR A 143 -11.48 0.52 22.26
C THR A 143 -12.65 -0.14 21.54
N PHE A 144 -12.52 -0.51 20.27
CA PHE A 144 -13.62 -1.06 19.45
C PHE A 144 -13.14 -2.18 18.52
N ALA A 145 -14.07 -2.90 17.90
CA ALA A 145 -13.80 -3.74 16.74
C ALA A 145 -14.11 -2.99 15.45
N ALA A 146 -13.29 -3.17 14.41
CA ALA A 146 -13.51 -2.58 13.09
C ALA A 146 -13.84 -3.67 12.07
N ILE A 147 -14.82 -3.45 11.20
CA ILE A 147 -15.20 -4.38 10.14
C ILE A 147 -15.23 -3.66 8.79
N HIS A 148 -14.46 -4.16 7.82
CA HIS A 148 -14.52 -3.72 6.42
C HIS A 148 -14.88 -4.92 5.54
N PRO A 149 -16.16 -5.10 5.17
CA PRO A 149 -16.64 -6.31 4.51
C PRO A 149 -16.47 -6.28 2.98
N PHE A 150 -15.73 -5.31 2.45
CA PHE A 150 -15.57 -5.11 1.01
C PHE A 150 -14.18 -5.50 0.51
N ALA A 151 -14.06 -5.60 -0.80
CA ALA A 151 -12.83 -5.89 -1.52
C ALA A 151 -12.94 -5.35 -2.95
N SER A 152 -11.80 -5.19 -3.62
CA SER A 152 -11.72 -4.64 -4.98
C SER A 152 -12.50 -5.45 -6.02
N ARG A 153 -12.71 -6.76 -5.79
CA ARG A 153 -13.52 -7.63 -6.64
C ARG A 153 -14.60 -8.32 -5.81
N PRO A 154 -15.84 -8.44 -6.30
CA PRO A 154 -16.90 -9.17 -5.60
C PRO A 154 -16.50 -10.62 -5.26
N SER A 155 -15.75 -11.28 -6.14
CA SER A 155 -15.30 -12.66 -5.96
C SER A 155 -14.36 -12.85 -4.75
N LYS A 156 -13.64 -11.80 -4.34
CA LYS A 156 -12.80 -11.82 -3.13
C LYS A 156 -13.57 -11.65 -1.83
N ARG A 157 -14.85 -11.26 -1.89
CA ARG A 157 -15.65 -10.94 -0.70
C ARG A 157 -16.22 -12.22 -0.09
N ALA A 158 -16.02 -12.40 1.21
CA ALA A 158 -16.80 -13.36 1.98
C ALA A 158 -18.27 -12.87 2.11
N PRO A 159 -19.24 -13.77 2.34
CA PRO A 159 -20.64 -13.39 2.50
C PRO A 159 -20.82 -12.36 3.63
N ILE A 160 -21.67 -11.35 3.42
CA ILE A 160 -21.91 -10.30 4.43
C ILE A 160 -22.43 -10.88 5.76
N GLN A 161 -23.17 -11.99 5.70
CA GLN A 161 -23.70 -12.71 6.86
C GLN A 161 -22.61 -13.25 7.78
N LEU A 162 -21.42 -13.52 7.25
CA LEU A 162 -20.26 -13.89 8.07
C LEU A 162 -19.84 -12.69 8.94
N PHE A 163 -19.74 -11.51 8.34
CA PHE A 163 -19.37 -10.27 9.04
C PHE A 163 -20.46 -9.85 10.04
N GLU A 164 -21.74 -10.02 9.71
CA GLU A 164 -22.85 -9.77 10.65
C GLU A 164 -22.77 -10.66 11.89
N ARG A 165 -22.45 -11.96 11.71
CA ARG A 165 -22.24 -12.89 12.83
C ARG A 165 -21.04 -12.48 13.69
N ILE A 166 -19.94 -12.07 13.06
CA ILE A 166 -18.75 -11.56 13.76
C ILE A 166 -19.12 -10.31 14.57
N ALA A 167 -19.79 -9.35 13.95
CA ALA A 167 -20.26 -8.13 14.58
C ALA A 167 -21.15 -8.42 15.79
N PHE A 168 -22.13 -9.32 15.63
CA PHE A 168 -23.03 -9.71 16.71
C PHE A 168 -22.33 -10.35 17.92
N GLN A 169 -21.26 -11.14 17.70
CA GLN A 169 -20.51 -11.69 18.82
C GLN A 169 -19.62 -10.65 19.48
N LEU A 170 -18.96 -9.80 18.70
CA LEU A 170 -18.08 -8.75 19.22
C LEU A 170 -18.85 -7.68 20.00
N SER A 171 -20.06 -7.33 19.53
CA SER A 171 -20.92 -6.30 20.15
C SER A 171 -21.34 -6.62 21.59
N LYS A 172 -21.28 -7.89 21.99
CA LYS A 172 -21.51 -8.32 23.38
C LYS A 172 -20.43 -7.85 24.35
N SER A 173 -19.27 -7.42 23.83
CA SER A 173 -18.08 -7.10 24.65
C SER A 173 -17.44 -5.75 24.33
N MET A 174 -17.66 -5.20 23.14
CA MET A 174 -17.11 -3.92 22.71
C MET A 174 -17.92 -3.29 21.58
N PRO A 175 -17.85 -1.97 21.36
CA PRO A 175 -18.42 -1.33 20.18
C PRO A 175 -17.87 -1.92 18.88
N VAL A 176 -18.70 -1.95 17.83
CA VAL A 176 -18.34 -2.46 16.50
C VAL A 176 -18.59 -1.37 15.47
N ASP A 177 -17.52 -0.91 14.83
CA ASP A 177 -17.55 0.10 13.79
C ASP A 177 -17.42 -0.56 12.42
N TRP A 178 -18.39 -0.31 11.55
CA TRP A 178 -18.36 -0.75 10.16
C TRP A 178 -17.70 0.32 9.28
N LEU A 179 -16.93 -0.11 8.30
CA LEU A 179 -16.16 0.74 7.40
C LEU A 179 -16.61 0.57 5.95
N CYS A 180 -16.58 1.67 5.21
CA CYS A 180 -16.74 1.71 3.76
C CYS A 180 -15.67 2.59 3.11
N GLY A 181 -15.25 2.18 1.91
CA GLY A 181 -14.56 3.03 0.95
C GLY A 181 -15.52 3.95 0.19
N PRO A 182 -14.98 4.83 -0.67
CA PRO A 182 -15.74 5.87 -1.37
C PRO A 182 -16.84 5.31 -2.29
N GLU A 183 -16.55 4.21 -2.98
CA GLU A 183 -17.46 3.55 -3.95
C GLU A 183 -18.37 2.49 -3.29
N GLU A 184 -18.32 2.35 -1.96
CA GLU A 184 -18.98 1.28 -1.22
C GLU A 184 -20.17 1.83 -0.41
N HIS A 185 -21.26 1.07 -0.33
CA HIS A 185 -22.46 1.47 0.40
C HIS A 185 -22.81 0.45 1.48
N LEU A 186 -22.91 0.94 2.72
CA LEU A 186 -23.45 0.25 3.88
C LEU A 186 -24.01 1.32 4.82
N GLU A 187 -25.28 1.19 5.20
CA GLU A 187 -25.94 2.16 6.08
C GLU A 187 -25.25 2.22 7.45
N GLY A 188 -25.00 3.44 7.93
CA GLY A 188 -24.34 3.68 9.22
C GLY A 188 -22.83 3.38 9.25
N ALA A 189 -22.21 2.97 8.14
CA ALA A 189 -20.78 2.73 8.10
C ALA A 189 -19.96 4.04 8.09
N ILE A 190 -18.86 4.03 8.83
CA ILE A 190 -17.90 5.12 8.89
C ILE A 190 -17.10 5.16 7.58
N ARG A 191 -16.92 6.37 7.05
CA ARG A 191 -16.09 6.65 5.87
C ARG A 191 -15.00 7.63 6.26
N ILE A 192 -13.75 7.24 6.02
CA ILE A 192 -12.57 8.07 6.23
C ILE A 192 -11.79 8.06 4.93
N GLU A 193 -11.83 9.17 4.20
CA GLU A 193 -11.25 9.28 2.86
C GLU A 193 -9.73 9.31 2.89
N ASN A 194 -9.16 10.03 3.87
CA ASN A 194 -7.72 10.11 4.03
C ASN A 194 -7.18 8.81 4.64
N LEU A 195 -6.35 8.08 3.88
CA LEU A 195 -5.83 6.78 4.34
C LEU A 195 -4.95 6.87 5.60
N TYR A 196 -4.28 8.01 5.85
CA TYR A 196 -3.52 8.18 7.09
C TYR A 196 -4.45 8.35 8.29
N GLU A 197 -5.52 9.14 8.16
CA GLU A 197 -6.55 9.26 9.20
C GLU A 197 -7.24 7.92 9.45
N LEU A 198 -7.49 7.14 8.39
CA LEU A 198 -8.02 5.79 8.51
C LEU A 198 -7.03 4.86 9.23
N ALA A 199 -5.73 4.98 8.97
CA ALA A 199 -4.71 4.24 9.72
C ALA A 199 -4.73 4.60 11.22
N VAL A 200 -4.85 5.89 11.54
CA VAL A 200 -4.98 6.38 12.93
C VAL A 200 -6.23 5.80 13.59
N PHE A 201 -7.37 5.80 12.91
CA PHE A 201 -8.60 5.16 13.38
C PHE A 201 -8.40 3.67 13.63
N LEU A 202 -7.89 2.94 12.64
CA LEU A 202 -7.67 1.49 12.70
C LEU A 202 -6.67 1.08 13.81
N SER A 203 -5.69 1.93 14.13
CA SER A 203 -4.75 1.68 15.23
C SER A 203 -5.42 1.49 16.61
N ARG A 204 -6.65 2.02 16.75
CA ARG A 204 -7.49 1.95 17.94
C ARG A 204 -8.42 0.72 17.94
N ALA A 205 -8.39 -0.11 16.90
CA ALA A 205 -9.15 -1.34 16.87
C ALA A 205 -8.51 -2.40 17.78
N ARG A 206 -9.31 -3.01 18.67
CA ARG A 206 -8.95 -4.22 19.42
C ARG A 206 -8.84 -5.43 18.50
N VAL A 207 -9.64 -5.45 17.45
CA VAL A 207 -9.60 -6.41 16.35
C VAL A 207 -10.18 -5.77 15.11
N TYR A 208 -9.60 -6.09 13.96
CA TYR A 208 -10.13 -5.77 12.64
C TYR A 208 -10.50 -7.06 11.92
N ALA A 209 -11.65 -7.07 11.24
CA ALA A 209 -12.06 -8.15 10.35
C ALA A 209 -12.37 -7.60 8.95
N GLY A 210 -11.77 -8.20 7.92
CA GLY A 210 -12.01 -7.79 6.54
C GLY A 210 -11.53 -8.81 5.52
N ASN A 211 -11.85 -8.59 4.25
CA ASN A 211 -11.41 -9.47 3.16
C ASN A 211 -9.95 -9.21 2.77
N ASP A 212 -9.43 -9.98 1.82
CA ASP A 212 -8.22 -9.65 1.05
C ASP A 212 -8.40 -8.30 0.31
N SER A 213 -8.05 -7.21 0.99
CA SER A 213 -8.25 -5.83 0.55
C SER A 213 -7.10 -4.93 1.04
N GLY A 214 -6.93 -3.78 0.36
CA GLY A 214 -5.94 -2.79 0.79
C GLY A 214 -6.17 -2.26 2.21
N ILE A 215 -7.43 -2.16 2.65
CA ILE A 215 -7.78 -1.71 4.02
C ILE A 215 -7.35 -2.74 5.06
N THR A 216 -7.37 -4.02 4.71
CA THR A 216 -6.85 -5.09 5.58
C THR A 216 -5.34 -4.99 5.77
N HIS A 217 -4.59 -4.67 4.70
CA HIS A 217 -3.17 -4.35 4.81
C HIS A 217 -2.93 -3.07 5.64
N LEU A 218 -3.79 -2.07 5.49
CA LEU A 218 -3.71 -0.80 6.23
C LEU A 218 -3.90 -1.02 7.72
N ALA A 219 -4.90 -1.81 8.12
CA ALA A 219 -5.15 -2.17 9.51
C ALA A 219 -3.94 -2.88 10.13
N ALA A 220 -3.36 -3.86 9.42
CA ALA A 220 -2.19 -4.59 9.88
C ALA A 220 -0.95 -3.68 10.04
N ALA A 221 -0.72 -2.80 9.07
CA ALA A 221 0.41 -1.85 9.09
C ALA A 221 0.24 -0.75 10.14
N ALA A 222 -1.00 -0.37 10.48
CA ALA A 222 -1.32 0.50 11.61
C ALA A 222 -1.19 -0.20 12.97
N GLY A 223 -0.97 -1.52 12.97
CA GLY A 223 -0.71 -2.33 14.16
C GLY A 223 -1.93 -3.02 14.74
N ALA A 224 -3.11 -2.90 14.14
CA ALA A 224 -4.31 -3.58 14.61
C ALA A 224 -4.15 -5.12 14.52
N PRO A 225 -4.73 -5.88 15.46
CA PRO A 225 -4.90 -7.33 15.27
C PRO A 225 -5.89 -7.59 14.15
N VAL A 226 -5.49 -8.35 13.13
CA VAL A 226 -6.27 -8.54 11.90
C VAL A 226 -6.73 -9.98 11.74
N ILE A 227 -7.98 -10.16 11.37
CA ILE A 227 -8.53 -11.38 10.79
C ILE A 227 -8.85 -11.07 9.32
N ALA A 228 -8.15 -11.74 8.42
CA ALA A 228 -8.24 -11.51 6.98
C ALA A 228 -8.86 -12.71 6.26
N PHE A 229 -9.97 -12.50 5.55
CA PHE A 229 -10.66 -13.53 4.79
C PHE A 229 -10.15 -13.57 3.35
N PHE A 230 -9.56 -14.70 2.95
CA PHE A 230 -9.01 -14.93 1.62
C PHE A 230 -9.84 -15.99 0.88
N ARG A 231 -10.19 -15.69 -0.38
CA ARG A 231 -10.89 -16.61 -1.29
C ARG A 231 -10.05 -16.98 -2.50
N GLU A 232 -9.76 -16.00 -3.36
CA GLU A 232 -9.07 -16.24 -4.63
C GLU A 232 -7.55 -16.08 -4.57
N SER A 233 -7.08 -15.02 -3.90
CA SER A 233 -5.64 -14.72 -3.88
C SER A 233 -4.89 -15.64 -2.94
N ASP A 234 -3.64 -15.97 -3.31
CA ASP A 234 -2.80 -16.83 -2.47
C ASP A 234 -2.25 -16.06 -1.25
N PRO A 235 -2.66 -16.40 -0.02
CA PRO A 235 -2.15 -15.73 1.18
C PRO A 235 -0.66 -15.98 1.41
N ARG A 236 -0.03 -16.98 0.78
CA ARG A 236 1.44 -17.14 0.84
C ARG A 236 2.15 -15.93 0.22
N VAL A 237 1.50 -15.28 -0.75
CA VAL A 237 2.04 -14.12 -1.46
C VAL A 237 1.52 -12.82 -0.83
N TRP A 238 0.23 -12.76 -0.52
CA TRP A 238 -0.49 -11.51 -0.25
C TRP A 238 -1.04 -11.36 1.17
N ALA A 239 -0.75 -12.26 2.11
CA ALA A 239 -1.23 -12.10 3.48
C ALA A 239 -0.79 -10.75 4.07
N PRO A 240 -1.66 -10.05 4.83
CA PRO A 240 -1.25 -8.88 5.57
C PRO A 240 -0.19 -9.27 6.60
N ARG A 241 0.88 -8.48 6.69
CA ARG A 241 1.90 -8.62 7.74
C ARG A 241 1.76 -7.50 8.74
N GLY A 242 1.51 -7.86 9.99
CA GLY A 242 1.43 -6.96 11.13
C GLY A 242 1.76 -7.71 12.43
N PRO A 243 1.71 -7.03 13.58
CA PRO A 243 2.03 -7.66 14.88
C PRO A 243 1.17 -8.88 15.22
N ALA A 244 -0.08 -8.90 14.74
CA ALA A 244 -0.99 -10.03 14.86
C ALA A 244 -1.91 -10.06 13.63
N ALA A 245 -1.66 -10.98 12.71
CA ALA A 245 -2.48 -11.15 11.50
C ALA A 245 -2.80 -12.63 11.30
N TYR A 246 -4.09 -12.94 11.23
CA TYR A 246 -4.62 -14.28 11.06
C TYR A 246 -5.36 -14.37 9.73
N VAL A 247 -4.99 -15.32 8.90
CA VAL A 247 -5.63 -15.58 7.62
C VAL A 247 -6.66 -16.69 7.79
N VAL A 248 -7.89 -16.43 7.37
CA VAL A 248 -8.94 -17.43 7.23
C VAL A 248 -9.15 -17.67 5.73
N ARG A 249 -8.89 -18.90 5.29
CA ARG A 249 -9.30 -19.32 3.95
C ARG A 249 -10.79 -19.60 3.97
N TRP A 250 -11.52 -18.94 3.10
CA TRP A 250 -12.95 -19.14 2.93
C TRP A 250 -13.21 -19.78 1.55
N PRO A 251 -14.07 -20.82 1.49
CA PRO A 251 -14.37 -21.51 0.24
C PRO A 251 -15.13 -20.65 -0.81
#